data_AF-T0Z6E2-F1
#
_entry.id   AF-T0Z6E2-F1
#
_cell.length_a   1.000
_cell.length_b   1.000
_cell.length_c   1.000
_cell.angle_alpha   90.00
_cell.angle_beta   90.00
_cell.angle_gamma   90.00
#
_symmetry.space_group_name_H-M   'P 1'
#
loop_
_entity.id
_entity.type
_entity.pdbx_description
1 polymer ?
#
loop_
_entity_poly.entity_id
_entity_poly.type
_entity_poly.pdbx_seq_one_letter_code
_entity_poly.pdbx_strand_id
1 'polypeptide(L)'
;MWVRVAVLATLVAVAWLAVRMGLLPWLQLNRIQAEIGYFRGLVRQHEMLAILILGGLYFLATVLSLPFGIFLSVLLGYLLGRWMGTSLIVCSATAGALTLFVLARWFLGRWIRSRLDKQPQAALIARGFEHH
;
A
#
# COMPACT_ATOMS: atom_id res chain seq x y z
N MET A 1 8.54 13.30 -11.21
CA MET A 1 7.28 13.73 -11.88
C MET A 1 6.44 12.54 -12.31
N TRP A 2 7.02 11.52 -12.95
CA TRP A 2 6.34 10.29 -13.41
C TRP A 2 5.60 9.48 -12.33
N VAL A 3 6.15 9.34 -11.12
CA VAL A 3 5.48 8.59 -10.03
C VAL A 3 4.17 9.24 -9.60
N ARG A 4 4.09 10.58 -9.61
CA ARG A 4 2.85 11.31 -9.25
C ARG A 4 1.77 11.14 -10.33
N VAL A 5 2.17 11.07 -11.60
CA VAL A 5 1.25 10.83 -12.73
C VAL A 5 0.77 9.38 -12.72
N ALA A 6 1.62 8.41 -12.38
CA ALA A 6 1.23 7.02 -12.22
C ALA A 6 0.23 6.81 -11.07
N VAL A 7 0.44 7.47 -9.93
CA VAL A 7 -0.49 7.44 -8.78
C VAL A 7 -1.84 8.09 -9.14
N LEU A 8 -1.82 9.23 -9.82
CA LEU A 8 -3.05 9.91 -10.26
C LEU A 8 -3.80 9.13 -11.34
N ALA A 9 -3.11 8.57 -12.33
CA ALA A 9 -3.71 7.74 -13.37
C ALA A 9 -4.32 6.46 -12.79
N THR A 10 -3.67 5.88 -11.78
CA THR A 10 -4.21 4.73 -11.04
C THR A 10 -5.46 5.17 -10.28
N LEU A 11 -5.45 6.28 -9.53
CA LEU A 11 -6.63 6.81 -8.83
C LEU A 11 -7.84 7.00 -9.77
N VAL A 12 -7.62 7.57 -10.95
CA VAL A 12 -8.69 7.83 -11.92
C VAL A 12 -9.19 6.54 -12.57
N ALA A 13 -8.30 5.63 -12.95
CA ALA A 13 -8.68 4.33 -13.51
C ALA A 13 -9.52 3.51 -12.51
N VAL A 14 -9.21 3.62 -11.23
CA VAL A 14 -9.89 2.95 -10.13
C VAL A 14 -11.25 3.55 -9.84
N ALA A 15 -11.33 4.88 -9.76
CA ALA A 15 -12.60 5.58 -9.63
C ALA A 15 -13.53 5.26 -10.80
N TRP A 16 -12.98 5.18 -12.01
CA TRP A 16 -13.71 4.82 -13.22
C TRP A 16 -14.18 3.35 -13.21
N LEU A 17 -13.34 2.43 -12.72
CA LEU A 17 -13.70 1.02 -12.56
C LEU A 17 -14.79 0.84 -11.48
N ALA A 18 -14.73 1.60 -10.38
CA ALA A 18 -15.71 1.55 -9.30
C ALA A 18 -17.10 2.02 -9.75
N VAL A 19 -17.16 3.01 -10.63
CA VAL A 19 -18.42 3.46 -11.25
C VAL A 19 -18.96 2.40 -12.24
N ARG A 20 -18.07 1.75 -13.01
CA ARG A 20 -18.42 0.65 -13.92
C ARG A 20 -18.88 -0.62 -13.21
N MET A 21 -18.39 -0.88 -12.00
CA MET A 21 -18.78 -2.03 -11.17
C MET A 21 -20.18 -1.90 -10.57
N GLY A 22 -20.91 -0.81 -10.84
CA GLY A 22 -22.30 -0.68 -10.43
C GLY A 22 -22.44 -0.66 -8.91
N LEU A 23 -21.79 0.29 -8.25
CA LEU A 23 -21.90 0.48 -6.78
C LEU A 23 -23.27 1.04 -6.34
N LEU A 24 -24.08 1.54 -7.28
CA LEU A 24 -25.38 2.19 -7.05
C LEU A 24 -26.52 1.25 -6.58
N PRO A 25 -26.60 -0.04 -6.97
CA PRO A 25 -27.64 -0.97 -6.49
C PRO A 25 -27.33 -1.62 -5.13
N TRP A 26 -26.12 -1.41 -4.55
CA TRP A 26 -25.70 -1.99 -3.26
C TRP A 26 -26.44 -1.43 -2.04
N LEU A 27 -27.42 -0.53 -2.22
CA LEU A 27 -28.27 0.02 -1.16
C LEU A 27 -29.42 -0.90 -0.74
N GLN A 28 -29.62 -2.06 -1.39
CA GLN A 28 -30.64 -3.03 -0.96
C GLN A 28 -30.11 -3.91 0.19
N LEU A 29 -30.29 -3.42 1.44
CA LEU A 29 -29.85 -4.04 2.70
C LEU A 29 -30.12 -5.54 2.85
N ASN A 30 -31.17 -6.07 2.20
CA ASN A 30 -31.60 -7.46 2.39
C ASN A 30 -30.79 -8.52 1.63
N ARG A 31 -30.03 -8.18 0.57
CA ARG A 31 -29.19 -9.17 -0.14
C ARG A 31 -27.77 -9.30 0.42
N ILE A 32 -27.31 -8.28 1.15
CA ILE A 32 -25.95 -8.19 1.70
C ILE A 32 -25.71 -9.22 2.81
N GLN A 33 -26.74 -9.55 3.60
CA GLN A 33 -26.56 -10.47 4.74
C GLN A 33 -26.33 -11.94 4.33
N ALA A 34 -26.89 -12.39 3.20
CA ALA A 34 -26.75 -13.77 2.75
C ALA A 34 -25.35 -14.06 2.16
N GLU A 35 -24.83 -13.15 1.33
CA GLU A 35 -23.51 -13.28 0.70
C GLU A 35 -22.36 -13.09 1.70
N ILE A 36 -22.51 -12.18 2.65
CA ILE A 36 -21.49 -11.95 3.69
C ILE A 36 -21.32 -13.15 4.63
N GLY A 37 -22.41 -13.87 4.91
CA GLY A 37 -22.35 -15.11 5.70
C GLY A 37 -21.41 -16.15 5.09
N TYR A 38 -21.43 -16.28 3.75
CA TYR A 38 -20.57 -17.21 3.02
C TYR A 38 -19.09 -16.83 3.12
N PHE A 39 -18.73 -15.57 2.86
CA PHE A 39 -17.34 -15.11 2.98
C PHE A 39 -16.81 -15.17 4.42
N ARG A 40 -17.64 -14.85 5.42
CA ARG A 40 -17.26 -15.04 6.83
C ARG A 40 -17.07 -16.51 7.19
N GLY A 41 -17.91 -17.40 6.66
CA GLY A 41 -17.75 -18.84 6.82
C GLY A 41 -16.43 -19.33 6.25
N LEU A 42 -16.06 -18.87 5.06
CA LEU A 42 -14.81 -19.23 4.39
C LEU A 42 -13.57 -18.71 5.15
N VAL A 43 -13.62 -17.46 5.64
CA VAL A 43 -12.55 -16.89 6.48
C VAL A 43 -12.42 -17.64 7.79
N ARG A 44 -13.54 -18.04 8.44
CA ARG A 44 -13.50 -18.84 9.67
C ARG A 44 -13.00 -20.27 9.45
N GLN A 45 -13.26 -20.86 8.29
CA GLN A 45 -12.73 -22.20 7.97
C GLN A 45 -11.22 -22.18 7.70
N HIS A 46 -10.69 -21.07 7.19
CA HIS A 46 -9.27 -20.93 6.83
C HIS A 46 -8.64 -19.64 7.37
N GLU A 47 -8.77 -19.39 8.68
CA GLU A 47 -8.34 -18.13 9.31
C GLU A 47 -6.88 -17.80 9.02
N MET A 48 -5.98 -18.78 9.12
CA MET A 48 -4.55 -18.58 8.92
C MET A 48 -4.19 -18.18 7.47
N LEU A 49 -4.83 -18.80 6.48
CA LEU A 49 -4.64 -18.43 5.06
C LEU A 49 -5.23 -17.06 4.76
N ALA A 50 -6.40 -16.74 5.32
CA ALA A 50 -7.02 -15.44 5.16
C ALA A 50 -6.14 -14.32 5.74
N ILE A 51 -5.56 -14.52 6.92
CA ILE A 51 -4.62 -13.57 7.54
C ILE A 51 -3.38 -13.37 6.65
N LEU A 52 -2.80 -14.45 6.12
CA LEU A 52 -1.61 -14.37 5.30
C LEU A 52 -1.86 -13.61 3.97
N ILE A 53 -2.95 -13.94 3.28
CA ILE A 53 -3.31 -13.31 2.00
C ILE A 53 -3.70 -11.85 2.21
N LEU A 54 -4.61 -11.57 3.15
CA LEU A 54 -5.08 -10.21 3.41
C LEU A 54 -3.97 -9.31 3.96
N GLY A 55 -3.17 -9.83 4.89
CA GLY A 55 -2.01 -9.13 5.44
C GLY A 55 -0.94 -8.86 4.38
N GLY A 56 -0.65 -9.83 3.51
CA GLY A 56 0.28 -9.69 2.40
C GLY A 56 -0.20 -8.68 1.35
N LEU A 57 -1.49 -8.70 1.02
CA LEU A 57 -2.09 -7.75 0.09
C LEU A 57 -2.03 -6.32 0.66
N TYR A 58 -2.27 -6.16 1.97
CA TYR A 58 -2.14 -4.87 2.65
C TYR A 58 -0.69 -4.38 2.71
N PHE A 59 0.25 -5.28 2.96
CA PHE A 59 1.69 -4.99 2.90
C PHE A 59 2.08 -4.47 1.52
N LEU A 60 1.68 -5.18 0.45
CA LEU A 60 1.93 -4.76 -0.93
C LEU A 60 1.29 -3.41 -1.23
N ALA A 61 0.04 -3.20 -0.82
CA ALA A 61 -0.64 -1.91 -0.97
C ALA A 61 0.13 -0.78 -0.27
N THR A 62 0.74 -1.05 0.89
CA THR A 62 1.55 -0.08 1.63
C THR A 62 2.87 0.22 0.92
N VAL A 63 3.60 -0.82 0.49
CA VAL A 63 4.88 -0.67 -0.23
C VAL A 63 4.68 0.08 -1.55
N LEU A 64 3.62 -0.24 -2.28
CA LEU A 64 3.29 0.41 -3.56
C LEU A 64 2.59 1.77 -3.36
N SER A 65 2.29 2.17 -2.11
CA SER A 65 1.54 3.38 -1.76
C SER A 65 0.23 3.50 -2.55
N LEU A 66 -0.49 2.37 -2.68
CA LEU A 66 -1.73 2.31 -3.44
C LEU A 66 -2.87 3.01 -2.68
N PRO A 67 -3.68 3.83 -3.36
CA PRO A 67 -4.84 4.51 -2.75
C PRO A 67 -5.93 3.56 -2.25
N PHE A 68 -5.82 2.27 -2.59
CA PHE A 68 -6.74 1.21 -2.19
C PHE A 68 -6.59 0.73 -0.75
N GLY A 69 -5.54 1.14 -0.02
CA GLY A 69 -5.29 0.69 1.35
C GLY A 69 -6.48 0.95 2.29
N ILE A 70 -7.22 2.04 2.08
CA ILE A 70 -8.41 2.39 2.89
C ILE A 70 -9.55 1.40 2.68
N PHE A 71 -9.82 0.97 1.44
CA PHE A 71 -10.87 -0.04 1.20
C PHE A 71 -10.47 -1.39 1.77
N LEU A 72 -9.19 -1.73 1.65
CA LEU A 72 -8.65 -2.97 2.18
C LEU A 72 -8.69 -2.98 3.71
N SER A 73 -8.37 -1.87 4.39
CA SER A 73 -8.44 -1.80 5.86
C SER A 73 -9.87 -1.99 6.38
N VAL A 74 -10.86 -1.40 5.70
CA VAL A 74 -12.28 -1.61 6.02
C VAL A 74 -12.68 -3.07 5.82
N LEU A 75 -12.27 -3.68 4.69
CA LEU A 75 -12.57 -5.08 4.41
C LEU A 75 -11.91 -6.03 5.42
N LEU A 76 -10.65 -5.81 5.78
CA LEU A 76 -9.93 -6.59 6.79
C LEU A 76 -10.61 -6.49 8.16
N GLY A 77 -10.97 -5.27 8.61
CA GLY A 77 -11.67 -5.07 9.87
C GLY A 77 -13.07 -5.71 9.89
N TYR A 78 -13.72 -5.81 8.73
CA TYR A 78 -15.01 -6.45 8.59
C TYR A 78 -14.97 -7.99 8.59
N LEU A 79 -13.96 -8.56 7.90
CA LEU A 79 -13.78 -10.01 7.73
C LEU A 79 -13.12 -10.69 8.94
N LEU A 80 -12.05 -10.10 9.47
CA LEU A 80 -11.26 -10.65 10.58
C LEU A 80 -11.74 -10.16 11.95
N GLY A 81 -12.67 -9.20 11.96
CA GLY A 81 -13.12 -8.53 13.18
C GLY A 81 -12.20 -7.39 13.61
N ARG A 82 -12.69 -6.60 14.57
CA ARG A 82 -12.08 -5.31 14.94
C ARG A 82 -10.66 -5.45 15.45
N TRP A 83 -10.42 -6.35 16.40
CA TRP A 83 -9.11 -6.48 17.05
C TRP A 83 -8.09 -7.18 16.16
N MET A 84 -8.43 -8.35 15.62
CA MET A 84 -7.53 -9.12 14.76
C MET A 84 -7.18 -8.37 13.46
N GLY A 85 -8.20 -7.78 12.82
CA GLY A 85 -8.02 -6.97 11.60
C GLY A 85 -7.13 -5.75 11.85
N THR A 86 -7.34 -5.02 12.95
CA THR A 86 -6.51 -3.84 13.28
C THR A 86 -5.06 -4.21 13.54
N SER A 87 -4.80 -5.25 14.34
CA SER A 87 -3.43 -5.72 14.62
C SER A 87 -2.72 -6.14 13.33
N LEU A 88 -3.41 -6.88 12.46
CA LEU A 88 -2.85 -7.29 11.17
C LEU A 88 -2.53 -6.09 10.28
N ILE A 89 -3.46 -5.13 10.18
CA ILE A 89 -3.27 -3.90 9.41
C ILE A 89 -2.04 -3.13 9.90
N VAL A 90 -1.90 -2.94 11.22
CA VAL A 90 -0.78 -2.19 11.80
C VAL A 90 0.56 -2.91 11.55
N CYS A 91 0.61 -4.22 11.77
CA CYS A 91 1.82 -5.01 11.52
C CYS A 91 2.22 -4.98 10.04
N SER A 92 1.27 -5.23 9.13
CA SER A 92 1.51 -5.17 7.68
C SER A 92 1.90 -3.78 7.20
N ALA A 93 1.25 -2.72 7.72
CA ALA A 93 1.57 -1.33 7.39
C ALA A 93 2.99 -0.98 7.81
N THR A 94 3.37 -1.34 9.04
CA THR A 94 4.69 -1.04 9.60
C THR A 94 5.79 -1.75 8.83
N ALA A 95 5.60 -3.05 8.54
CA ALA A 95 6.52 -3.82 7.71
C ALA A 95 6.64 -3.21 6.30
N GLY A 96 5.51 -2.86 5.66
CA GLY A 96 5.50 -2.28 4.32
C GLY A 96 6.19 -0.91 4.26
N ALA A 97 5.95 -0.06 5.26
CA ALA A 97 6.61 1.23 5.40
C ALA A 97 8.12 1.09 5.59
N LEU A 98 8.57 0.12 6.39
CA LEU A 98 10.00 -0.16 6.57
C LEU A 98 10.65 -0.61 5.27
N THR A 99 10.01 -1.53 4.54
CA THR A 99 10.49 -1.99 3.22
C THR A 99 10.54 -0.85 2.22
N LEU A 100 9.50 -0.01 2.15
CA LEU A 100 9.47 1.18 1.30
C LEU A 100 10.59 2.16 1.64
N PHE A 101 10.87 2.38 2.93
CA PHE A 101 11.96 3.25 3.38
C PHE A 101 13.33 2.73 2.92
N VAL A 102 13.59 1.43 3.05
CA VAL A 102 14.84 0.81 2.58
C VAL A 102 14.96 0.92 1.06
N LEU A 103 13.92 0.58 0.32
CA LEU A 103 13.87 0.73 -1.14
C LEU A 103 14.17 2.18 -1.55
N ALA A 104 13.47 3.13 -0.93
CA ALA A 104 13.69 4.55 -1.18
C ALA A 104 15.13 4.95 -0.91
N ARG A 105 15.73 4.55 0.21
CA ARG A 105 17.15 4.84 0.53
C ARG A 105 18.11 4.37 -0.56
N TRP A 106 17.90 3.17 -1.12
CA TRP A 106 18.73 2.64 -2.21
C TRP A 106 18.56 3.38 -3.53
N PHE A 107 17.32 3.76 -3.87
CA PHE A 107 17.04 4.55 -5.08
C PHE A 107 17.53 6.00 -4.96
N LEU A 108 17.27 6.65 -3.82
CA LEU A 108 17.74 8.02 -3.53
C LEU A 108 19.27 8.08 -3.48
N GLY A 109 19.95 7.10 -2.87
CA GLY A 109 21.42 7.09 -2.80
C GLY A 109 22.08 7.11 -4.18
N ARG A 110 21.56 6.31 -5.13
CA ARG A 110 22.03 6.32 -6.52
C ARG A 110 21.67 7.61 -7.25
N TRP A 111 20.44 8.11 -7.06
CA TRP A 111 20.00 9.35 -7.67
C TRP A 111 20.84 10.54 -7.20
N ILE A 112 21.11 10.65 -5.90
CA ILE A 112 21.92 11.70 -5.28
C ILE A 112 23.37 11.63 -5.81
N ARG A 113 24.01 10.45 -5.86
CA ARG A 113 25.35 10.29 -6.45
C ARG A 113 25.40 10.76 -7.90
N SER A 114 24.44 10.32 -8.72
CA SER A 114 24.37 10.75 -10.13
C SER A 114 24.12 12.24 -10.33
N ARG A 115 23.53 12.93 -9.33
CA ARG A 115 23.35 14.39 -9.33
C ARG A 115 24.61 15.11 -8.86
N LEU A 116 25.31 14.57 -7.86
CA LEU A 116 26.57 15.09 -7.35
C LEU A 116 27.68 15.00 -8.41
N ASP A 117 27.77 13.88 -9.15
CA ASP A 117 28.74 13.74 -10.27
C ASP A 117 28.51 14.76 -11.39
N LYS A 118 27.29 15.30 -11.51
CA LYS A 118 26.92 16.32 -12.50
C LYS A 118 27.12 17.75 -11.99
N GLN A 119 27.44 17.97 -10.70
CA GLN A 119 27.71 19.29 -10.15
C GLN A 119 29.19 19.45 -9.78
N PRO A 120 29.95 20.29 -10.52
CA PRO A 120 31.39 20.50 -10.25
C PRO A 120 31.67 21.17 -8.90
N GLN A 121 30.68 21.83 -8.28
CA GLN A 121 30.82 22.48 -6.97
C GLN A 121 30.90 21.48 -5.80
N ALA A 122 30.33 20.28 -5.93
CA ALA A 122 30.41 19.26 -4.90
C ALA A 122 31.80 18.60 -4.80
N ALA A 123 32.51 18.53 -5.93
CA ALA A 123 33.90 18.04 -5.97
C ALA A 123 34.87 19.00 -5.26
N LEU A 124 34.57 20.30 -5.22
CA LEU A 124 35.36 21.30 -4.50
C LEU A 124 35.22 21.18 -2.98
N ILE A 125 34.03 20.82 -2.48
CA ILE A 125 33.80 20.59 -1.05
C ILE A 125 34.47 19.27 -0.61
N ALA A 126 34.40 18.21 -1.42
CA ALA A 126 35.06 16.93 -1.13
C ALA A 126 36.60 17.06 -1.04
N ARG A 127 37.21 17.85 -1.94
CA ARG A 127 38.66 18.14 -1.91
C ARG A 127 39.09 18.99 -0.71
N GLY A 128 38.18 19.79 -0.15
CA GLY A 128 38.45 20.58 1.06
C GLY A 128 38.65 19.73 2.34
N PHE A 129 38.18 18.48 2.35
CA PHE A 129 38.33 17.56 3.48
C PHE A 129 39.56 16.65 3.38
N GLU A 130 40.30 16.64 2.28
CA GLU A 130 41.53 15.83 2.12
C GLU A 130 42.79 16.57 2.60
N HIS A 131 42.70 17.87 2.93
CA HIS A 131 43.82 18.70 3.36
C HIS A 131 43.88 18.98 4.88
N HIS A 132 43.05 18.32 5.68
CA HIS A 132 43.04 18.44 7.14
C HIS A 132 43.02 17.09 7.84
#